data_AF-A0A4S2L8N1-F1
#
_entry.id   AF-A0A4S2L8N1-F1
#
_cell.length_a   1.000
_cell.length_b   1.000
_cell.length_c   1.000
_cell.angle_alpha   90.00
_cell.angle_beta   90.00
_cell.angle_gamma   90.00
#
_symmetry.space_group_name_H-M   'P 1'
#
loop_
_entity.id
_entity.type
_entity.pdbx_description
1 polymer ?
#
loop_
_entity_poly.entity_id
_entity_poly.type
_entity_poly.pdbx_seq_one_letter_code
_entity_poly.pdbx_strand_id
1 'polypeptide(L)'
;MAAERAQNSLRILFFFLSFKDADFRILLKLNFIEHQFREAKYTGELKTYLQQTACSQIEEKSSWFKQCNLERFHIQNEHVDVVILLNVSLSETGSGILGALRSHNVKSFTANRHLSVIFGNCVSAVDIAEEEMRGAPRHVVSNSEGHFEIQTRPQMFTVATPILGQSANLKNFASYKSPWEAMMFQELSDRLRDKVRDLTVTAEELLVFDTLSVVQASMTAMSLLPATSLDHNEYWNLPLKSVTDLIGNPGVCEANFKLPIYVDLDQSEYLTFTLGILAPAGYWSGSQTERPNFLCDAVHGILADVWLRAYFLIRETFVCSVLERYVSEQGRLQGILRIIMLRSTITDELQSHIPTDLALLGLFARLRPQMVYTTYIHGSRSTYDYIWDSDDSSHFVVIVQRYINRFGQFKKIERLLMSLPRDRNTLFRDFFCGQIRMKLSVSLEQLRCDWFQVYDIDYRAYGQILVRISMASEYWKPDQIWAIPTLIAEKLNAKPSVGKVYNVRWRRRNKY
;
A
#
# COMPACT_ATOMS: atom_id res chain seq x y z
N MET A 1 -39.17 -13.62 40.63
CA MET A 1 -39.77 -14.24 39.41
C MET A 1 -40.30 -13.22 38.39
N ALA A 2 -41.08 -12.19 38.74
CA ALA A 2 -41.54 -11.19 37.77
C ALA A 2 -40.43 -10.23 37.27
N ALA A 3 -39.49 -9.86 38.15
CA ALA A 3 -38.35 -8.99 37.80
C ALA A 3 -37.32 -9.66 36.86
N GLU A 4 -37.02 -10.95 37.05
CA GLU A 4 -36.14 -11.72 36.15
C GLU A 4 -36.72 -11.91 34.75
N ARG A 5 -38.05 -12.09 34.64
CA ARG A 5 -38.72 -12.15 33.33
C ARG A 5 -38.65 -10.81 32.61
N ALA A 6 -38.86 -9.69 33.31
CA ALA A 6 -38.73 -8.36 32.74
C ALA A 6 -37.29 -8.03 32.28
N GLN A 7 -36.28 -8.49 33.03
CA GLN A 7 -34.87 -8.28 32.70
C GLN A 7 -34.39 -9.14 31.52
N ASN A 8 -34.90 -10.37 31.41
CA ASN A 8 -34.66 -11.23 30.24
C ASN A 8 -35.42 -10.73 29.01
N SER A 9 -36.65 -10.23 29.17
CA SER A 9 -37.40 -9.59 28.08
C SER A 9 -36.73 -8.30 27.59
N LEU A 10 -36.15 -7.47 28.49
CA LEU A 10 -35.39 -6.28 28.10
C LEU A 10 -34.06 -6.64 27.40
N ARG A 11 -33.35 -7.68 27.85
CA ARG A 11 -32.13 -8.17 27.18
C ARG A 11 -32.42 -8.73 25.80
N ILE A 12 -33.53 -9.45 25.64
CA ILE A 12 -34.00 -9.95 24.35
C ILE A 12 -34.43 -8.76 23.47
N LEU A 13 -35.15 -7.75 24.01
CA LEU A 13 -35.49 -6.54 23.26
C LEU A 13 -34.24 -5.74 22.86
N PHE A 14 -33.21 -5.64 23.70
CA PHE A 14 -31.93 -5.04 23.35
C PHE A 14 -31.13 -5.88 22.35
N PHE A 15 -31.27 -7.21 22.35
CA PHE A 15 -30.72 -8.09 21.31
C PHE A 15 -31.44 -7.90 19.97
N PHE A 16 -32.77 -7.72 19.98
CA PHE A 16 -33.58 -7.43 18.79
C PHE A 16 -33.51 -5.96 18.34
N LEU A 17 -33.16 -5.02 19.21
CA LEU A 17 -32.93 -3.60 18.88
C LEU A 17 -31.44 -3.29 18.60
N SER A 18 -30.55 -4.27 18.83
CA SER A 18 -29.16 -4.26 18.40
C SER A 18 -28.93 -5.17 17.19
N PHE A 19 -29.92 -5.29 16.30
CA PHE A 19 -29.58 -5.37 14.88
C PHE A 19 -28.86 -4.05 14.56
N LYS A 20 -27.54 -4.03 14.77
CA LYS A 20 -26.70 -3.06 14.06
C LYS A 20 -27.14 -3.19 12.61
N ASP A 21 -27.62 -2.10 12.02
CA ASP A 21 -27.78 -2.03 10.58
C ASP A 21 -26.51 -2.63 9.97
N ALA A 22 -26.68 -3.61 9.08
CA ALA A 22 -25.54 -4.27 8.48
C ALA A 22 -24.70 -3.20 7.78
N ASP A 23 -23.48 -2.99 8.26
CA ASP A 23 -22.51 -2.12 7.60
C ASP A 23 -22.16 -2.78 6.26
N PHE A 24 -22.23 -2.02 5.17
CA PHE A 24 -21.88 -2.47 3.83
C PHE A 24 -20.46 -2.06 3.52
N ARG A 25 -19.70 -2.99 2.95
CA ARG A 25 -18.40 -2.72 2.36
C ARG A 25 -18.54 -2.59 0.86
N ILE A 26 -18.02 -1.49 0.32
CA ILE A 26 -18.04 -1.21 -1.11
C ILE A 26 -16.59 -1.18 -1.60
N LEU A 27 -16.24 -2.10 -2.47
CA LEU A 27 -14.98 -2.07 -3.21
C LEU A 27 -15.21 -1.28 -4.50
N LEU A 28 -14.49 -0.18 -4.66
CA LEU A 28 -14.52 0.69 -5.83
C LEU A 28 -13.20 0.64 -6.59
N LYS A 29 -13.27 0.72 -7.91
CA LYS A 29 -12.12 1.05 -8.77
C LYS A 29 -12.40 2.34 -9.51
N LEU A 30 -11.70 3.42 -9.11
CA LEU A 30 -11.92 4.76 -9.64
C LEU A 30 -10.65 5.29 -10.31
N ASN A 31 -10.86 6.07 -11.36
CA ASN A 31 -9.81 6.85 -12.02
C ASN A 31 -9.94 8.29 -11.55
N PHE A 32 -8.83 8.92 -11.14
CA PHE A 32 -8.84 10.32 -10.71
C PHE A 32 -8.12 11.22 -11.71
N ILE A 33 -8.35 12.52 -11.58
CA ILE A 33 -7.60 13.53 -12.31
C ILE A 33 -6.17 13.53 -11.78
N GLU A 34 -5.20 13.24 -12.65
CA GLU A 34 -3.80 13.01 -12.29
C GLU A 34 -3.17 14.14 -11.48
N HIS A 35 -3.38 15.39 -11.92
CA HIS A 35 -2.87 16.57 -11.21
C HIS A 35 -3.38 16.63 -9.76
N GLN A 36 -4.69 16.49 -9.56
CA GLN A 36 -5.31 16.58 -8.23
C GLN A 36 -4.88 15.43 -7.33
N PHE A 37 -4.79 14.22 -7.88
CA PHE A 37 -4.31 13.05 -7.15
C PHE A 37 -2.86 13.21 -6.70
N ARG A 38 -1.97 13.66 -7.60
CA ARG A 38 -0.56 13.89 -7.29
C ARG A 38 -0.41 15.00 -6.25
N GLU A 39 -1.14 16.10 -6.38
CA GLU A 39 -1.15 17.18 -5.39
C GLU A 39 -1.59 16.68 -4.01
N ALA A 40 -2.69 15.92 -3.92
CA ALA A 40 -3.16 15.34 -2.66
C ALA A 40 -2.15 14.34 -2.07
N LYS A 41 -1.50 13.51 -2.91
CA LYS A 41 -0.42 12.62 -2.49
C LYS A 41 0.77 13.41 -1.92
N TYR A 42 1.22 14.43 -2.63
CA TYR A 42 2.43 15.19 -2.29
C TYR A 42 2.26 16.16 -1.12
N THR A 43 1.03 16.58 -0.83
CA THR A 43 0.68 17.35 0.38
C THR A 43 0.32 16.45 1.57
N GLY A 44 0.19 15.14 1.35
CA GLY A 44 -0.21 14.19 2.39
C GLY A 44 -1.70 14.18 2.69
N GLU A 45 -2.54 14.78 1.85
CA GLU A 45 -4.00 14.85 1.99
C GLU A 45 -4.75 13.79 1.15
N LEU A 46 -4.03 12.77 0.66
CA LEU A 46 -4.59 11.77 -0.24
C LEU A 46 -5.79 11.03 0.35
N LYS A 47 -5.74 10.60 1.62
CA LYS A 47 -6.86 9.89 2.27
C LYS A 47 -8.12 10.78 2.27
N THR A 48 -7.97 12.04 2.66
CA THR A 48 -9.04 13.04 2.69
C THR A 48 -9.64 13.24 1.31
N TYR A 49 -8.79 13.44 0.29
CA TYR A 49 -9.21 13.62 -1.10
C TYR A 49 -9.99 12.41 -1.65
N LEU A 50 -9.47 11.19 -1.45
CA LEU A 50 -10.13 9.96 -1.90
C LEU A 50 -11.48 9.76 -1.20
N GLN A 51 -11.53 9.98 0.12
CA GLN A 51 -12.77 9.88 0.88
C GLN A 51 -13.81 10.88 0.41
N GLN A 52 -13.44 12.16 0.29
CA GLN A 52 -14.35 13.21 -0.19
C GLN A 52 -14.88 12.88 -1.59
N THR A 53 -14.01 12.48 -2.52
CA THR A 53 -14.40 12.20 -3.91
C THR A 53 -15.30 10.98 -4.04
N ALA A 54 -15.05 9.91 -3.27
CA ALA A 54 -15.84 8.69 -3.33
C ALA A 54 -17.16 8.80 -2.55
N CYS A 55 -17.11 9.33 -1.32
CA CYS A 55 -18.27 9.42 -0.45
C CYS A 55 -19.28 10.49 -0.88
N SER A 56 -18.83 11.64 -1.39
CA SER A 56 -19.75 12.66 -1.94
C SER A 56 -20.61 12.08 -3.06
N GLN A 57 -20.02 11.33 -3.99
CA GLN A 57 -20.78 10.70 -5.07
C GLN A 57 -21.84 9.72 -4.58
N ILE A 58 -21.56 8.96 -3.51
CA ILE A 58 -22.53 8.01 -2.95
C ILE A 58 -23.61 8.76 -2.18
N GLU A 59 -23.24 9.65 -1.26
CA GLU A 59 -24.18 10.31 -0.35
C GLU A 59 -25.04 11.38 -1.04
N GLU A 60 -24.52 12.07 -2.06
CA GLU A 60 -25.29 13.08 -2.81
C GLU A 60 -26.27 12.45 -3.82
N LYS A 61 -25.89 11.31 -4.42
CA LYS A 61 -26.66 10.67 -5.49
C LYS A 61 -27.50 9.49 -5.01
N SER A 62 -27.29 9.01 -3.79
CA SER A 62 -28.06 7.90 -3.21
C SER A 62 -28.70 8.29 -1.90
N SER A 63 -30.02 8.11 -1.82
CA SER A 63 -30.72 8.16 -0.54
C SER A 63 -30.59 6.86 0.26
N TRP A 64 -29.91 5.81 -0.23
CA TRP A 64 -29.86 4.49 0.42
C TRP A 64 -28.75 4.36 1.46
N PHE A 65 -27.66 5.11 1.28
CA PHE A 65 -26.44 4.99 2.08
C PHE A 65 -26.23 6.26 2.90
N LYS A 66 -25.57 6.12 4.05
CA LYS A 66 -25.15 7.21 4.94
C LYS A 66 -23.84 6.84 5.61
N GLN A 67 -23.18 7.82 6.23
CA GLN A 67 -21.99 7.60 7.06
C GLN A 67 -20.86 6.92 6.27
N CYS A 68 -20.66 7.36 5.02
CA CYS A 68 -19.62 6.81 4.18
C CYS A 68 -18.23 7.15 4.72
N ASN A 69 -17.39 6.13 4.85
CA ASN A 69 -16.03 6.27 5.34
C ASN A 69 -15.05 5.45 4.49
N LEU A 70 -13.87 6.03 4.26
CA LEU A 70 -12.76 5.36 3.58
C LEU A 70 -12.06 4.41 4.56
N GLU A 71 -12.25 3.11 4.36
CA GLU A 71 -11.64 2.07 5.20
C GLU A 71 -10.19 1.81 4.76
N ARG A 72 -9.96 1.50 3.48
CA ARG A 72 -8.63 1.22 2.91
C ARG A 72 -8.53 1.69 1.46
N PHE A 73 -7.32 1.91 0.96
CA PHE A 73 -7.10 2.15 -0.46
C PHE A 73 -5.75 1.58 -0.92
N HIS A 74 -5.68 1.20 -2.19
CA HIS A 74 -4.49 0.68 -2.84
C HIS A 74 -4.28 1.39 -4.19
N ILE A 75 -3.05 1.81 -4.45
CA ILE A 75 -2.66 2.51 -5.68
C ILE A 75 -2.09 1.46 -6.62
N GLN A 76 -2.79 1.13 -7.71
CA GLN A 76 -2.38 0.04 -8.62
C GLN A 76 -1.29 0.50 -9.60
N ASN A 77 -1.37 1.74 -10.08
CA ASN A 77 -0.41 2.35 -10.99
C ASN A 77 -0.23 3.83 -10.63
N GLU A 78 0.93 4.41 -10.89
CA GLU A 78 1.17 5.85 -10.73
C GLU A 78 0.28 6.70 -11.65
N HIS A 79 -0.32 6.10 -12.67
CA HIS A 79 -1.32 6.69 -13.59
C HIS A 79 -2.77 6.70 -13.05
N VAL A 80 -2.94 6.87 -11.74
CA VAL A 80 -4.21 7.24 -11.09
C VAL A 80 -5.31 6.16 -10.96
N ASP A 81 -4.99 4.89 -11.20
CA ASP A 81 -5.90 3.78 -10.92
C ASP A 81 -5.85 3.41 -9.43
N VAL A 82 -6.93 3.67 -8.69
CA VAL A 82 -7.00 3.42 -7.24
C VAL A 82 -8.15 2.47 -6.93
N VAL A 83 -7.82 1.42 -6.16
CA VAL A 83 -8.81 0.56 -5.54
C VAL A 83 -9.12 1.10 -4.16
N ILE A 84 -10.40 1.30 -3.87
CA ILE A 84 -10.89 1.94 -2.65
C ILE A 84 -11.86 0.98 -1.97
N LEU A 85 -11.67 0.75 -0.68
CA LEU A 85 -12.61 0.03 0.16
C LEU A 85 -13.30 1.04 1.08
N LEU A 86 -14.62 1.16 0.94
CA LEU A 86 -15.45 2.01 1.77
C LEU A 86 -16.26 1.15 2.75
N ASN A 87 -16.55 1.73 3.91
CA ASN A 87 -17.60 1.27 4.80
C ASN A 87 -18.74 2.30 4.77
N VAL A 88 -19.97 1.83 4.61
CA VAL A 88 -21.18 2.66 4.59
C VAL A 88 -22.28 1.98 5.41
N SER A 89 -23.12 2.79 6.05
CA SER A 89 -24.33 2.28 6.72
C SER A 89 -25.57 2.58 5.86
N LEU A 90 -26.66 1.87 6.12
CA LEU A 90 -27.93 2.14 5.44
C LEU A 90 -28.66 3.34 6.06
N SER A 91 -29.26 4.17 5.21
CA SER A 91 -30.26 5.15 5.62
C SER A 91 -31.59 4.45 5.96
N GLU A 92 -32.57 5.18 6.49
CA GLU A 92 -33.92 4.64 6.70
C GLU A 92 -34.54 4.12 5.39
N THR A 93 -34.35 4.85 4.28
CA THR A 93 -34.80 4.44 2.94
C THR A 93 -34.10 3.16 2.49
N GLY A 94 -32.78 3.09 2.65
CA GLY A 94 -31.99 1.91 2.30
C GLY A 94 -32.40 0.68 3.12
N SER A 95 -32.57 0.85 4.44
CA SER A 95 -33.05 -0.21 5.34
C SER A 95 -34.49 -0.63 5.02
N GLY A 96 -35.36 0.28 4.60
CA GLY A 96 -36.72 -0.05 4.15
C GLY A 96 -36.73 -0.93 2.89
N ILE A 97 -35.91 -0.60 1.89
CA ILE A 97 -35.83 -1.34 0.62
C ILE A 97 -35.11 -2.68 0.82
N LEU A 98 -33.91 -2.66 1.40
CA LEU A 98 -33.08 -3.85 1.55
C LEU A 98 -33.55 -4.75 2.70
N GLY A 99 -34.25 -4.20 3.69
CA GLY A 99 -34.81 -4.95 4.82
C GLY A 99 -35.88 -5.97 4.41
N ALA A 100 -36.57 -5.74 3.29
CA ALA A 100 -37.53 -6.69 2.73
C ALA A 100 -36.87 -7.95 2.15
N LEU A 101 -35.57 -7.88 1.81
CA LEU A 101 -34.82 -8.98 1.22
C LEU A 101 -34.28 -9.90 2.32
N ARG A 102 -34.55 -11.21 2.21
CA ARG A 102 -34.16 -12.19 3.26
C ARG A 102 -32.69 -12.57 3.25
N SER A 103 -32.04 -12.63 2.09
CA SER A 103 -30.64 -13.08 1.99
C SER A 103 -29.67 -11.91 1.85
N HIS A 104 -28.55 -12.00 2.58
CA HIS A 104 -27.46 -11.01 2.54
C HIS A 104 -26.89 -10.85 1.13
N ASN A 105 -26.74 -11.94 0.39
CA ASN A 105 -26.22 -11.91 -0.98
C ASN A 105 -27.13 -11.10 -1.91
N VAL A 106 -28.45 -11.16 -1.69
CA VAL A 106 -29.43 -10.37 -2.45
C VAL A 106 -29.31 -8.89 -2.11
N LYS A 107 -29.18 -8.58 -0.82
CA LYS A 107 -29.01 -7.19 -0.37
C LYS A 107 -27.77 -6.57 -1.02
N SER A 108 -26.65 -7.29 -0.97
CA SER A 108 -25.39 -6.87 -1.59
C SER A 108 -25.50 -6.73 -3.11
N PHE A 109 -26.14 -7.69 -3.79
CA PHE A 109 -26.35 -7.64 -5.24
C PHE A 109 -27.23 -6.45 -5.66
N THR A 110 -28.36 -6.25 -4.99
CA THR A 110 -29.28 -5.12 -5.24
C THR A 110 -28.60 -3.79 -4.96
N ALA A 111 -27.82 -3.69 -3.88
CA ALA A 111 -27.01 -2.52 -3.56
C ALA A 111 -25.97 -2.23 -4.65
N ASN A 112 -25.25 -3.24 -5.15
CA ASN A 112 -24.29 -3.04 -6.23
C ASN A 112 -24.95 -2.53 -7.51
N ARG A 113 -26.11 -3.09 -7.86
CA ARG A 113 -26.88 -2.66 -9.04
C ARG A 113 -27.35 -1.21 -8.92
N HIS A 114 -27.71 -0.75 -7.72
CA HIS A 114 -28.02 0.66 -7.45
C HIS A 114 -26.78 1.56 -7.60
N LEU A 115 -25.62 1.13 -7.10
CA LEU A 115 -24.35 1.87 -7.26
C LEU A 115 -23.90 1.97 -8.73
N SER A 116 -24.10 0.93 -9.54
CA SER A 116 -23.77 0.96 -10.98
C SER A 116 -24.49 2.10 -11.72
N VAL A 117 -25.71 2.46 -11.29
CA VAL A 117 -26.46 3.60 -11.84
C VAL A 117 -25.82 4.94 -11.42
N ILE A 118 -25.33 5.03 -10.18
CA ILE A 118 -24.74 6.26 -9.62
C ILE A 118 -23.43 6.63 -10.30
N PHE A 119 -22.56 5.63 -10.49
CA PHE A 119 -21.25 5.80 -11.10
C PHE A 119 -21.27 5.72 -12.64
N GLY A 120 -22.39 5.29 -13.22
CA GLY A 120 -22.59 5.19 -14.67
C GLY A 120 -21.68 4.16 -15.36
N ASN A 121 -20.96 3.34 -14.57
CA ASN A 121 -19.98 2.36 -14.99
C ASN A 121 -19.88 1.27 -13.92
N CYS A 122 -19.18 0.19 -14.24
CA CYS A 122 -19.23 -1.07 -13.50
C CYS A 122 -18.09 -1.13 -12.51
N VAL A 123 -18.03 -0.09 -11.67
CA VAL A 123 -16.85 0.27 -10.86
C VAL A 123 -16.92 -0.24 -9.43
N SER A 124 -17.98 -0.97 -9.07
CA SER A 124 -18.22 -1.42 -7.70
C SER A 124 -18.44 -2.92 -7.56
N ALA A 125 -18.07 -3.43 -6.38
CA ALA A 125 -18.63 -4.63 -5.78
C ALA A 125 -19.03 -4.30 -4.34
N VAL A 126 -20.10 -4.93 -3.88
CA VAL A 126 -20.70 -4.67 -2.57
C VAL A 126 -20.79 -5.96 -1.80
N ASP A 127 -20.43 -5.92 -0.53
CA ASP A 127 -20.68 -7.01 0.41
C ASP A 127 -21.20 -6.45 1.74
N ILE A 128 -21.85 -7.31 2.52
CA ILE A 128 -22.15 -7.01 3.92
C ILE A 128 -20.88 -7.28 4.72
N ALA A 129 -20.53 -6.37 5.63
CA ALA A 129 -19.31 -6.46 6.42
C ALA A 129 -19.29 -7.74 7.26
N GLU A 130 -18.43 -8.68 6.87
CA GLU A 130 -18.09 -9.86 7.65
C GLU A 130 -16.78 -9.63 8.42
N GLU A 131 -16.53 -10.44 9.45
CA GLU A 131 -15.27 -10.37 10.21
C GLU A 131 -14.07 -10.60 9.28
N GLU A 132 -13.02 -9.78 9.46
CA GLU A 132 -11.80 -9.93 8.67
C GLU A 132 -11.12 -11.26 8.93
N MET A 133 -10.66 -11.89 7.85
CA MET A 133 -9.95 -13.15 7.92
C MET A 133 -8.52 -12.93 8.44
N ARG A 134 -8.09 -13.82 9.34
CA ARG A 134 -6.72 -13.81 9.89
C ARG A 134 -5.82 -14.79 9.12
N GLY A 135 -4.56 -14.41 8.98
CA GLY A 135 -3.52 -15.20 8.30
C GLY A 135 -3.14 -14.64 6.93
N ALA A 136 -2.13 -15.22 6.29
CA ALA A 136 -1.76 -14.86 4.93
C ALA A 136 -2.60 -15.64 3.90
N PRO A 137 -2.91 -15.05 2.72
CA PRO A 137 -3.43 -15.82 1.60
C PRO A 137 -2.41 -16.90 1.23
N ARG A 138 -2.78 -18.18 1.38
CA ARG A 138 -1.86 -19.34 1.32
C ARG A 138 -1.29 -19.66 -0.08
N HIS A 139 -1.43 -18.77 -1.06
CA HIS A 139 -1.30 -19.14 -2.47
C HIS A 139 -0.58 -18.11 -3.36
N VAL A 140 0.39 -17.36 -2.81
CA VAL A 140 1.31 -16.59 -3.65
C VAL A 140 2.43 -17.52 -4.11
N VAL A 141 2.59 -17.70 -5.42
CA VAL A 141 3.59 -18.60 -6.03
C VAL A 141 4.36 -17.85 -7.10
N SER A 142 5.67 -18.13 -7.25
CA SER A 142 6.43 -17.65 -8.41
C SER A 142 6.30 -18.66 -9.54
N ASN A 143 5.99 -18.20 -10.75
CA ASN A 143 6.01 -19.05 -11.93
C ASN A 143 7.43 -19.20 -12.50
N SER A 144 7.56 -20.03 -13.54
CA SER A 144 8.83 -20.34 -14.22
C SER A 144 9.48 -19.14 -14.92
N GLU A 145 8.73 -18.06 -15.15
CA GLU A 145 9.19 -16.80 -15.74
C GLU A 145 9.58 -15.77 -14.67
N GLY A 146 9.40 -16.10 -13.38
CA GLY A 146 9.67 -15.20 -12.25
C GLY A 146 8.57 -14.19 -11.98
N HIS A 147 7.39 -14.33 -12.59
CA HIS A 147 6.21 -13.55 -12.22
C HIS A 147 5.54 -14.17 -11.00
N PHE A 148 5.02 -13.32 -10.12
CA PHE A 148 4.23 -13.78 -8.99
C PHE A 148 2.77 -13.96 -9.39
N GLU A 149 2.16 -15.01 -8.88
CA GLU A 149 0.78 -15.40 -9.13
C GLU A 149 0.06 -15.61 -7.81
N ILE A 150 -1.24 -15.32 -7.79
CA ILE A 150 -2.12 -15.64 -6.67
C ILE A 150 -3.35 -16.39 -7.11
N GLN A 151 -3.62 -17.50 -6.42
CA GLN A 151 -4.92 -18.15 -6.53
C GLN A 151 -5.96 -17.38 -5.74
N THR A 152 -6.97 -16.87 -6.43
CA THR A 152 -8.15 -16.26 -5.81
C THR A 152 -9.38 -17.13 -6.08
N ARG A 153 -10.32 -17.12 -5.14
CA ARG A 153 -11.59 -17.87 -5.24
C ARG A 153 -12.80 -17.00 -4.91
N PRO A 154 -13.09 -15.93 -5.67
CA PRO A 154 -14.23 -15.08 -5.37
C PRO A 154 -15.55 -15.80 -5.66
N GLN A 155 -16.55 -15.53 -4.83
CA GLN A 155 -17.94 -15.88 -5.10
C GLN A 155 -18.60 -14.74 -5.88
N MET A 156 -19.23 -15.08 -7.00
CA MET A 156 -19.86 -14.17 -7.94
C MET A 156 -21.38 -14.38 -7.96
N PHE A 157 -22.14 -13.30 -8.11
CA PHE A 157 -23.58 -13.30 -8.32
C PHE A 157 -23.87 -12.54 -9.60
N THR A 158 -24.56 -13.12 -10.56
CA THR A 158 -24.88 -12.43 -11.82
C THR A 158 -26.24 -12.86 -12.36
N VAL A 159 -26.89 -11.99 -13.14
CA VAL A 159 -28.19 -12.28 -13.74
C VAL A 159 -28.07 -13.48 -14.69
N ALA A 160 -29.02 -14.40 -14.60
CA ALA A 160 -29.11 -15.55 -15.49
C ALA A 160 -29.53 -15.07 -16.90
N THR A 161 -28.57 -15.00 -17.82
CA THR A 161 -28.79 -14.61 -19.21
C THR A 161 -29.44 -15.74 -20.01
N PRO A 162 -30.47 -15.50 -20.85
CA PRO A 162 -31.09 -16.57 -21.62
C PRO A 162 -30.08 -17.30 -22.53
N ILE A 163 -30.03 -18.63 -22.44
CA ILE A 163 -29.16 -19.47 -23.27
C ILE A 163 -30.02 -20.26 -24.24
N LEU A 164 -29.74 -20.14 -25.53
CA LEU A 164 -30.51 -20.78 -26.60
C LEU A 164 -32.02 -20.47 -26.48
N GLY A 165 -32.35 -19.24 -26.08
CA GLY A 165 -33.73 -18.76 -25.89
C GLY A 165 -34.41 -19.25 -24.60
N GLN A 166 -33.72 -20.00 -23.73
CA GLN A 166 -34.27 -20.48 -22.46
C GLN A 166 -33.74 -19.67 -21.27
N SER A 167 -34.66 -19.17 -20.44
CA SER A 167 -34.33 -18.52 -19.17
C SER A 167 -34.14 -19.55 -18.06
N ALA A 168 -33.21 -19.31 -17.15
CA ALA A 168 -33.00 -20.16 -15.98
C ALA A 168 -34.16 -20.06 -14.99
N ASN A 169 -34.61 -21.20 -14.49
CA ASN A 169 -35.56 -21.34 -13.39
C ASN A 169 -35.19 -22.59 -12.56
N LEU A 170 -35.82 -22.74 -11.40
CA LEU A 170 -35.50 -23.82 -10.46
C LEU A 170 -35.67 -25.24 -11.05
N LYS A 171 -36.50 -25.42 -12.08
CA LYS A 171 -36.76 -26.73 -12.71
C LYS A 171 -35.71 -27.08 -13.77
N ASN A 172 -35.19 -26.10 -14.51
CA ASN A 172 -34.23 -26.33 -15.60
C ASN A 172 -32.79 -25.95 -15.23
N PHE A 173 -32.54 -25.47 -14.01
CA PHE A 173 -31.22 -24.98 -13.62
C PHE A 173 -30.12 -26.02 -13.77
N ALA A 174 -30.37 -27.28 -13.41
CA ALA A 174 -29.37 -28.36 -13.54
C ALA A 174 -28.85 -28.52 -14.98
N SER A 175 -29.73 -28.48 -15.98
CA SER A 175 -29.36 -28.51 -17.41
C SER A 175 -28.81 -27.18 -17.92
N TYR A 176 -29.13 -26.08 -17.25
CA TYR A 176 -28.68 -24.73 -17.61
C TYR A 176 -27.24 -24.45 -17.12
N LYS A 177 -26.76 -25.14 -16.08
CA LYS A 177 -25.42 -24.94 -15.49
C LYS A 177 -24.29 -24.98 -16.53
N SER A 178 -24.10 -26.12 -17.19
CA SER A 178 -22.93 -26.31 -18.06
C SER A 178 -22.90 -25.36 -19.27
N PRO A 179 -24.02 -25.11 -19.98
CA PRO A 179 -24.05 -24.09 -21.04
C PRO A 179 -23.71 -22.69 -20.51
N TRP A 180 -24.19 -22.34 -19.32
CA TRP A 180 -23.92 -21.05 -18.70
C TRP A 180 -22.47 -20.90 -18.24
N GLU A 181 -21.91 -21.94 -17.64
CA GLU A 181 -20.49 -22.00 -17.24
C GLU A 181 -19.58 -21.82 -18.45
N ALA A 182 -19.88 -22.48 -19.58
CA ALA A 182 -19.11 -22.33 -20.82
C ALA A 182 -19.17 -20.91 -21.38
N MET A 183 -20.36 -20.31 -21.42
CA MET A 183 -20.55 -18.92 -21.85
C MET A 183 -19.80 -17.94 -20.95
N MET A 184 -19.94 -18.08 -19.63
CA MET A 184 -19.26 -17.21 -18.67
C MET A 184 -17.74 -17.38 -18.68
N PHE A 185 -17.25 -18.63 -18.78
CA PHE A 185 -15.82 -18.90 -18.92
C PHE A 185 -15.25 -18.18 -20.15
N GLN A 186 -15.93 -18.26 -21.30
CA GLN A 186 -15.49 -17.59 -22.51
C GLN A 186 -15.46 -16.05 -22.32
N GLU A 187 -16.55 -15.48 -21.82
CA GLU A 187 -16.65 -14.03 -21.62
C GLU A 187 -15.57 -13.50 -20.65
N LEU A 188 -15.35 -14.18 -19.54
CA LEU A 188 -14.36 -13.75 -18.55
C LEU A 188 -12.92 -14.00 -19.03
N SER A 189 -12.66 -15.11 -19.74
CA SER A 189 -11.34 -15.42 -20.29
C SER A 189 -10.89 -14.37 -21.30
N ASP A 190 -11.80 -13.90 -22.16
CA ASP A 190 -11.49 -12.85 -23.13
C ASP A 190 -11.16 -11.51 -22.45
N ARG A 191 -11.82 -11.20 -21.33
CA ARG A 191 -11.62 -9.94 -20.58
C ARG A 191 -10.40 -9.97 -19.67
N LEU A 192 -10.02 -11.15 -19.19
CA LEU A 192 -8.92 -11.34 -18.23
C LEU A 192 -7.64 -11.91 -18.87
N ARG A 193 -7.60 -12.05 -20.20
CA ARG A 193 -6.54 -12.71 -20.96
C ARG A 193 -5.11 -12.38 -20.53
N ASP A 194 -4.83 -11.10 -20.27
CA ASP A 194 -3.47 -10.64 -19.93
C ASP A 194 -3.20 -10.57 -18.41
N LYS A 195 -4.20 -10.93 -17.60
CA LYS A 195 -4.19 -10.78 -16.13
C LYS A 195 -4.38 -12.10 -15.39
N VAL A 196 -4.99 -13.09 -16.02
CA VAL A 196 -5.30 -14.39 -15.42
C VAL A 196 -4.88 -15.50 -16.38
N ARG A 197 -4.13 -16.48 -15.86
CA ARG A 197 -3.68 -17.64 -16.65
C ARG A 197 -4.71 -18.76 -16.65
N ASP A 198 -5.15 -19.14 -15.45
CA ASP A 198 -6.13 -20.20 -15.25
C ASP A 198 -7.40 -19.62 -14.68
N LEU A 199 -8.51 -19.91 -15.35
CA LEU A 199 -9.84 -19.49 -14.93
C LEU A 199 -10.77 -20.70 -14.92
N THR A 200 -11.50 -20.89 -13.83
CA THR A 200 -12.66 -21.79 -13.80
C THR A 200 -13.86 -21.06 -13.22
N VAL A 201 -15.04 -21.37 -13.76
CA VAL A 201 -16.32 -20.83 -13.29
C VAL A 201 -17.23 -22.01 -13.05
N THR A 202 -17.87 -22.07 -11.88
CA THR A 202 -18.77 -23.16 -11.50
C THR A 202 -20.07 -22.59 -10.97
N ALA A 203 -21.18 -22.92 -11.61
CA ALA A 203 -22.52 -22.54 -11.19
C ALA A 203 -22.96 -23.39 -9.99
N GLU A 204 -23.21 -22.72 -8.88
CA GLU A 204 -23.55 -23.38 -7.61
C GLU A 204 -25.07 -23.48 -7.48
N GLU A 205 -25.74 -22.33 -7.46
CA GLU A 205 -27.15 -22.20 -7.10
C GLU A 205 -27.85 -21.14 -7.98
N LEU A 206 -29.14 -21.34 -8.21
CA LEU A 206 -30.02 -20.33 -8.78
C LEU A 206 -30.83 -19.66 -7.68
N LEU A 207 -30.59 -18.39 -7.49
CA LEU A 207 -31.32 -17.55 -6.56
C LEU A 207 -32.40 -16.80 -7.33
N VAL A 208 -33.66 -16.92 -6.91
CA VAL A 208 -34.80 -16.26 -7.56
C VAL A 208 -35.27 -15.10 -6.67
N PHE A 209 -35.26 -13.89 -7.22
CA PHE A 209 -35.62 -12.65 -6.53
C PHE A 209 -36.68 -11.90 -7.33
N ASP A 210 -37.90 -11.80 -6.82
CA ASP A 210 -39.04 -11.23 -7.55
C ASP A 210 -39.19 -11.84 -8.96
N THR A 211 -38.80 -11.11 -10.01
CA THR A 211 -38.79 -11.54 -11.42
C THR A 211 -37.40 -11.85 -11.98
N LEU A 212 -36.34 -11.75 -11.18
CA LEU A 212 -34.96 -11.94 -11.57
C LEU A 212 -34.44 -13.30 -11.10
N SER A 213 -33.86 -14.04 -12.04
CA SER A 213 -33.06 -15.23 -11.77
C SER A 213 -31.59 -14.84 -11.73
N VAL A 214 -30.90 -15.13 -10.62
CA VAL A 214 -29.49 -14.80 -10.40
C VAL A 214 -28.72 -16.09 -10.14
N VAL A 215 -27.64 -16.30 -10.88
CA VAL A 215 -26.74 -17.43 -10.67
C VAL A 215 -25.70 -17.04 -9.63
N GLN A 216 -25.62 -17.82 -8.55
CA GLN A 216 -24.46 -17.83 -7.67
C GLN A 216 -23.43 -18.79 -8.25
N ALA A 217 -22.19 -18.32 -8.40
CA ALA A 217 -21.10 -19.10 -8.94
C ALA A 217 -19.82 -18.89 -8.12
N SER A 218 -19.00 -19.93 -8.04
CA SER A 218 -17.60 -19.78 -7.62
C SER A 218 -16.72 -19.59 -8.85
N MET A 219 -15.76 -18.68 -8.74
CA MET A 219 -14.71 -18.50 -9.72
C MET A 219 -13.39 -18.87 -9.07
N THR A 220 -12.53 -19.63 -9.76
CA THR A 220 -11.12 -19.79 -9.36
C THR A 220 -10.26 -19.15 -10.42
N ALA A 221 -9.42 -18.20 -10.03
CA ALA A 221 -8.55 -17.46 -10.94
C ALA A 221 -7.10 -17.47 -10.45
N MET A 222 -6.16 -17.79 -11.34
CA MET A 222 -4.73 -17.59 -11.14
C MET A 222 -4.33 -16.22 -11.67
N SER A 223 -4.37 -15.22 -10.81
CA SER A 223 -4.11 -13.82 -11.17
C SER A 223 -2.62 -13.53 -11.15
N LEU A 224 -2.14 -12.89 -12.21
CA LEU A 224 -0.79 -12.32 -12.25
C LEU A 224 -0.72 -11.11 -11.32
N LEU A 225 0.28 -11.10 -10.46
CA LEU A 225 0.58 -9.99 -9.58
C LEU A 225 1.68 -9.14 -10.22
N PRO A 226 1.44 -7.84 -10.47
CA PRO A 226 2.56 -6.95 -10.73
C PRO A 226 3.46 -6.94 -9.49
N ALA A 227 4.77 -6.73 -9.69
CA ALA A 227 5.74 -6.69 -8.58
C ALA A 227 5.27 -5.75 -7.46
N THR A 228 4.68 -4.61 -7.83
CA THR A 228 4.13 -3.59 -6.93
C THR A 228 2.97 -4.06 -6.03
N SER A 229 2.26 -5.15 -6.36
CA SER A 229 1.14 -5.65 -5.55
C SER A 229 1.57 -6.45 -4.34
N LEU A 230 2.71 -7.16 -4.40
CA LEU A 230 3.28 -7.88 -3.25
C LEU A 230 4.13 -6.97 -2.35
N ASP A 231 4.46 -5.80 -2.86
CA ASP A 231 5.39 -4.86 -2.26
C ASP A 231 4.80 -4.10 -1.06
N HIS A 232 3.52 -4.25 -0.76
CA HIS A 232 2.85 -3.50 0.30
C HIS A 232 2.41 -4.41 1.46
N ASN A 233 2.41 -3.87 2.68
CA ASN A 233 1.79 -4.51 3.86
C ASN A 233 0.27 -4.70 3.72
N GLU A 234 -0.28 -4.29 2.58
CA GLU A 234 -1.70 -4.21 2.24
C GLU A 234 -2.26 -5.56 1.79
N TYR A 235 -2.04 -6.62 2.55
CA TYR A 235 -2.48 -7.98 2.19
C TYR A 235 -3.98 -8.11 1.94
N TRP A 236 -4.76 -7.16 2.44
CA TRP A 236 -6.21 -7.08 2.24
C TRP A 236 -6.64 -7.07 0.78
N ASN A 237 -5.82 -6.53 -0.13
CA ASN A 237 -6.19 -6.37 -1.54
C ASN A 237 -5.88 -7.60 -2.41
N LEU A 238 -4.93 -8.45 -1.98
CA LEU A 238 -4.47 -9.63 -2.72
C LEU A 238 -5.59 -10.63 -3.02
N PRO A 239 -6.42 -11.08 -2.06
CA PRO A 239 -7.54 -11.99 -2.32
C PRO A 239 -8.62 -11.37 -3.22
N LEU A 240 -8.66 -10.04 -3.29
CA LEU A 240 -9.58 -9.28 -4.12
C LEU A 240 -9.04 -9.06 -5.54
N LYS A 241 -7.83 -9.55 -5.88
CA LYS A 241 -7.16 -9.24 -7.15
C LYS A 241 -8.03 -9.52 -8.37
N SER A 242 -8.58 -10.73 -8.48
CA SER A 242 -9.47 -11.09 -9.59
C SER A 242 -10.75 -10.25 -9.64
N VAL A 243 -11.31 -9.89 -8.48
CA VAL A 243 -12.45 -8.96 -8.38
C VAL A 243 -12.06 -7.57 -8.88
N THR A 244 -10.91 -7.03 -8.46
CA THR A 244 -10.42 -5.71 -8.91
C THR A 244 -10.06 -5.68 -10.40
N ASP A 245 -9.71 -6.82 -10.98
CA ASP A 245 -9.43 -6.94 -12.41
C ASP A 245 -10.70 -7.04 -13.25
N LEU A 246 -11.80 -7.52 -12.66
CA LEU A 246 -13.12 -7.61 -13.27
C LEU A 246 -13.92 -6.31 -13.14
N ILE A 247 -13.91 -5.67 -11.97
CA ILE A 247 -14.55 -4.38 -11.78
C ILE A 247 -13.91 -3.35 -12.74
N GLY A 248 -14.77 -2.60 -13.41
CA GLY A 248 -14.46 -1.65 -14.48
C GLY A 248 -14.71 -2.21 -15.88
N ASN A 249 -14.98 -3.51 -16.03
CA ASN A 249 -15.27 -4.11 -17.33
C ASN A 249 -16.79 -4.05 -17.65
N PRO A 250 -17.19 -3.53 -18.82
CA PRO A 250 -18.60 -3.40 -19.20
C PRO A 250 -19.42 -4.70 -19.28
N GLY A 251 -18.78 -5.87 -19.36
CA GLY A 251 -19.51 -7.16 -19.40
C GLY A 251 -19.94 -7.70 -18.05
N VAL A 252 -19.36 -7.20 -16.96
CA VAL A 252 -19.60 -7.68 -15.59
C VAL A 252 -20.37 -6.67 -14.75
N CYS A 253 -21.03 -5.71 -15.41
CA CYS A 253 -21.87 -4.67 -14.80
C CYS A 253 -23.04 -5.19 -13.99
N GLU A 254 -23.57 -6.33 -14.40
CA GLU A 254 -24.69 -6.99 -13.73
C GLU A 254 -24.20 -8.08 -12.77
N ALA A 255 -22.90 -8.12 -12.48
CA ALA A 255 -22.33 -9.01 -11.49
C ALA A 255 -22.07 -8.29 -10.16
N ASN A 256 -22.09 -9.04 -9.07
CA ASN A 256 -21.57 -8.64 -7.77
C ASN A 256 -20.65 -9.73 -7.21
N PHE A 257 -19.81 -9.39 -6.24
CA PHE A 257 -18.83 -10.30 -5.67
C PHE A 257 -18.84 -10.24 -4.15
N LYS A 258 -18.60 -11.40 -3.51
CA LYS A 258 -18.17 -11.42 -2.11
C LYS A 258 -16.80 -10.77 -1.97
N LEU A 259 -16.56 -10.09 -0.86
CA LEU A 259 -15.34 -9.34 -0.58
C LEU A 259 -14.55 -10.01 0.56
N PRO A 260 -13.78 -11.06 0.27
CA PRO A 260 -12.90 -11.71 1.26
C PRO A 260 -11.76 -10.78 1.69
N ILE A 261 -11.96 -10.03 2.78
CA ILE A 261 -10.96 -9.08 3.30
C ILE A 261 -10.13 -9.75 4.39
N TYR A 262 -8.82 -9.67 4.23
CA TYR A 262 -7.84 -10.13 5.21
C TYR A 262 -7.29 -8.96 6.00
N VAL A 263 -6.91 -9.24 7.24
CA VAL A 263 -6.11 -8.31 8.04
C VAL A 263 -4.75 -8.13 7.36
N ASP A 264 -4.25 -6.90 7.32
CA ASP A 264 -2.86 -6.65 6.93
C ASP A 264 -1.91 -7.47 7.80
N LEU A 265 -0.85 -8.03 7.22
CA LEU A 265 0.10 -8.82 7.99
C LEU A 265 0.79 -7.95 9.04
N ASP A 266 0.72 -8.40 10.30
CA ASP A 266 1.62 -7.91 11.32
C ASP A 266 3.03 -8.41 11.01
N GLN A 267 3.91 -7.52 10.55
CA GLN A 267 5.26 -7.84 10.09
C GLN A 267 6.24 -8.05 11.26
N SER A 268 5.83 -8.79 12.30
CA SER A 268 6.74 -9.08 13.41
C SER A 268 7.91 -9.94 12.93
N GLU A 269 7.66 -10.90 12.04
CA GLU A 269 8.66 -11.86 11.55
C GLU A 269 9.47 -11.37 10.35
N TYR A 270 8.92 -10.46 9.54
CA TYR A 270 9.55 -9.92 8.34
C TYR A 270 10.02 -8.48 8.55
N LEU A 271 11.13 -8.12 7.91
CA LEU A 271 11.62 -6.77 7.78
C LEU A 271 11.38 -6.32 6.33
N THR A 272 10.49 -5.34 6.15
CA THR A 272 10.27 -4.69 4.86
C THR A 272 10.90 -3.32 4.89
N PHE A 273 11.71 -2.98 3.89
CA PHE A 273 12.31 -1.65 3.76
C PHE A 273 12.41 -1.20 2.31
N THR A 274 12.40 0.10 2.11
CA THR A 274 12.75 0.74 0.84
C THR A 274 14.20 1.20 0.90
N LEU A 275 14.97 0.92 -0.15
CA LEU A 275 16.38 1.25 -0.29
C LEU A 275 16.56 2.12 -1.54
N GLY A 276 16.90 3.38 -1.36
CA GLY A 276 17.41 4.23 -2.43
C GLY A 276 18.90 3.94 -2.63
N ILE A 277 19.31 3.74 -3.88
CA ILE A 277 20.69 3.46 -4.26
C ILE A 277 21.14 4.45 -5.33
N LEU A 278 22.37 4.93 -5.18
CA LEU A 278 23.09 5.66 -6.20
C LEU A 278 24.50 5.08 -6.35
N ALA A 279 24.79 4.56 -7.54
CA ALA A 279 26.09 4.01 -7.91
C ALA A 279 26.85 5.00 -8.80
N PRO A 280 28.18 5.14 -8.62
CA PRO A 280 28.99 6.00 -9.46
C PRO A 280 29.11 5.45 -10.89
N ALA A 281 29.47 6.31 -11.83
CA ALA A 281 29.70 5.93 -13.22
C ALA A 281 30.80 4.87 -13.34
N GLY A 282 30.61 3.90 -14.23
CA GLY A 282 31.59 2.83 -14.48
C GLY A 282 31.70 1.79 -13.35
N TYR A 283 30.92 1.91 -12.28
CA TYR A 283 30.87 0.91 -11.21
C TYR A 283 30.30 -0.43 -11.70
N TRP A 284 29.44 -0.38 -12.73
CA TRP A 284 28.85 -1.52 -13.39
C TRP A 284 29.08 -1.42 -14.90
N SER A 285 29.27 -2.55 -15.59
CA SER A 285 29.45 -2.54 -17.05
C SER A 285 28.13 -2.21 -17.77
N GLY A 286 28.20 -1.45 -18.87
CA GLY A 286 27.02 -0.90 -19.57
C GLY A 286 25.97 -1.96 -19.94
N SER A 287 26.40 -3.12 -20.46
CA SER A 287 25.50 -4.21 -20.86
C SER A 287 24.80 -4.92 -19.70
N GLN A 288 25.33 -4.82 -18.47
CA GLN A 288 24.68 -5.41 -17.28
C GLN A 288 23.61 -4.48 -16.72
N THR A 289 23.85 -3.17 -16.80
CA THR A 289 22.89 -2.21 -16.26
C THR A 289 21.55 -2.36 -16.97
N GLU A 290 21.46 -2.57 -18.28
CA GLU A 290 20.19 -2.68 -19.03
C GLU A 290 19.22 -3.80 -18.58
N ARG A 291 19.67 -4.77 -17.77
CA ARG A 291 18.78 -5.83 -17.25
C ARG A 291 17.77 -5.28 -16.24
N PRO A 292 16.47 -5.64 -16.32
CA PRO A 292 15.43 -5.13 -15.42
C PRO A 292 15.73 -5.37 -13.93
N ASN A 293 16.24 -6.55 -13.59
CA ASN A 293 16.47 -6.98 -12.21
C ASN A 293 17.89 -6.70 -11.70
N PHE A 294 18.70 -5.97 -12.46
CA PHE A 294 20.11 -5.74 -12.14
C PHE A 294 20.35 -5.14 -10.75
N LEU A 295 19.51 -4.18 -10.35
CA LEU A 295 19.62 -3.55 -9.03
C LEU A 295 19.34 -4.55 -7.90
N CYS A 296 18.40 -5.47 -8.11
CA CYS A 296 18.15 -6.55 -7.16
C CYS A 296 19.32 -7.54 -7.14
N ASP A 297 19.87 -7.95 -8.29
CA ASP A 297 21.07 -8.79 -8.35
C ASP A 297 22.25 -8.16 -7.61
N ALA A 298 22.44 -6.84 -7.74
CA ALA A 298 23.46 -6.10 -7.02
C ALA A 298 23.23 -6.15 -5.50
N VAL A 299 22.00 -5.93 -5.03
CA VAL A 299 21.66 -6.06 -3.60
C VAL A 299 21.83 -7.50 -3.12
N HIS A 300 21.43 -8.51 -3.90
CA HIS A 300 21.70 -9.92 -3.62
C HIS A 300 23.20 -10.16 -3.41
N GLY A 301 24.06 -9.63 -4.29
CA GLY A 301 25.50 -9.72 -4.12
C GLY A 301 26.00 -9.05 -2.82
N ILE A 302 25.48 -7.87 -2.48
CA ILE A 302 25.86 -7.17 -1.25
C ILE A 302 25.46 -7.96 -0.01
N LEU A 303 24.25 -8.52 0.00
CA LEU A 303 23.74 -9.30 1.12
C LEU A 303 24.38 -10.69 1.20
N ALA A 304 24.78 -11.28 0.07
CA ALA A 304 25.54 -12.53 0.06
C ALA A 304 26.89 -12.41 0.76
N ASP A 305 27.56 -11.25 0.64
CA ASP A 305 28.81 -10.98 1.34
C ASP A 305 28.65 -10.94 2.87
N VAL A 306 27.45 -10.59 3.35
CA VAL A 306 27.13 -10.62 4.79
C VAL A 306 27.04 -12.05 5.29
N TRP A 307 26.41 -12.94 4.51
CA TRP A 307 25.99 -14.23 5.04
C TRP A 307 27.00 -15.36 4.86
N LEU A 308 28.00 -15.26 3.98
CA LEU A 308 29.00 -16.32 3.68
C LEU A 308 28.40 -17.73 3.43
N ARG A 309 27.07 -17.85 3.35
CA ARG A 309 26.29 -19.06 3.14
C ARG A 309 25.83 -19.07 1.70
N ALA A 310 25.80 -20.26 1.11
CA ALA A 310 25.58 -20.49 -0.30
C ALA A 310 24.49 -19.58 -0.88
N TYR A 311 24.84 -18.86 -1.94
CA TYR A 311 24.00 -17.96 -2.75
C TYR A 311 22.57 -18.48 -3.01
N PHE A 312 22.39 -19.81 -3.02
CA PHE A 312 21.10 -20.50 -3.17
C PHE A 312 20.12 -20.30 -2.00
N LEU A 313 20.56 -20.30 -0.73
CA LEU A 313 19.68 -20.10 0.43
C LEU A 313 19.13 -18.67 0.53
N ILE A 314 19.77 -17.73 -0.17
CA ILE A 314 19.45 -16.30 -0.09
C ILE A 314 18.24 -15.96 -0.97
N ARG A 315 18.11 -16.61 -2.14
CA ARG A 315 16.95 -16.41 -3.02
C ARG A 315 15.63 -16.88 -2.39
N GLU A 316 15.68 -17.79 -1.43
CA GLU A 316 14.50 -18.27 -0.70
C GLU A 316 14.17 -17.43 0.55
N THR A 317 15.05 -16.52 0.97
CA THR A 317 14.92 -15.80 2.26
C THR A 317 14.62 -14.31 2.13
N PHE A 318 14.70 -13.75 0.92
CA PHE A 318 14.23 -12.39 0.68
C PHE A 318 13.70 -12.16 -0.74
N VAL A 319 12.77 -11.20 -0.85
CA VAL A 319 12.19 -10.69 -2.11
C VAL A 319 12.71 -9.29 -2.35
N CYS A 320 13.15 -9.00 -3.57
CA CYS A 320 13.54 -7.66 -4.01
C CYS A 320 12.76 -7.25 -5.25
N SER A 321 12.21 -6.04 -5.21
CA SER A 321 11.46 -5.43 -6.30
C SER A 321 12.07 -4.08 -6.66
N VAL A 322 12.33 -3.86 -7.95
CA VAL A 322 12.77 -2.55 -8.47
C VAL A 322 11.53 -1.67 -8.63
N LEU A 323 11.45 -0.60 -7.85
CA LEU A 323 10.33 0.35 -7.92
C LEU A 323 10.60 1.42 -8.98
N GLU A 324 11.80 1.98 -8.96
CA GLU A 324 12.21 3.05 -9.87
C GLU A 324 13.65 2.86 -10.27
N ARG A 325 13.97 3.27 -11.49
CA ARG A 325 15.35 3.18 -12.00
C ARG A 325 15.63 4.24 -13.05
N TYR A 326 16.81 4.83 -12.96
CA TYR A 326 17.32 5.77 -13.94
C TYR A 326 18.83 5.62 -14.13
N VAL A 327 19.29 5.70 -15.38
CA VAL A 327 20.71 5.79 -15.72
C VAL A 327 20.94 7.18 -16.31
N SER A 328 21.75 7.98 -15.62
CA SER A 328 22.12 9.31 -16.11
C SER A 328 22.98 9.24 -17.38
N GLU A 329 23.03 10.33 -18.14
CA GLU A 329 23.92 10.48 -19.30
C GLU A 329 25.41 10.25 -18.96
N GLN A 330 25.79 10.53 -17.71
CA GLN A 330 27.15 10.30 -17.20
C GLN A 330 27.39 8.83 -16.80
N GLY A 331 26.43 7.92 -17.03
CA GLY A 331 26.54 6.50 -16.69
C GLY A 331 26.33 6.18 -15.21
N ARG A 332 25.88 7.13 -14.39
CA ARG A 332 25.50 6.88 -12.98
C ARG A 332 24.16 6.16 -12.92
N LEU A 333 24.08 5.12 -12.10
CA LEU A 333 22.86 4.35 -11.89
C LEU A 333 22.18 4.79 -10.60
N GLN A 334 20.91 5.17 -10.70
CA GLN A 334 20.02 5.49 -9.59
C GLN A 334 18.85 4.51 -9.59
N GLY A 335 18.41 4.14 -8.40
CA GLY A 335 17.17 3.39 -8.28
C GLY A 335 16.61 3.34 -6.88
N ILE A 336 15.36 2.92 -6.80
CA ILE A 336 14.67 2.62 -5.57
C ILE A 336 14.27 1.16 -5.62
N LEU A 337 14.62 0.45 -4.56
CA LEU A 337 14.29 -0.94 -4.36
C LEU A 337 13.37 -1.07 -3.16
N ARG A 338 12.48 -2.06 -3.19
CA ARG A 338 11.86 -2.59 -1.99
C ARG A 338 12.40 -3.97 -1.72
N ILE A 339 12.69 -4.23 -0.44
CA ILE A 339 13.27 -5.48 0.02
C ILE A 339 12.42 -5.98 1.18
N ILE A 340 11.99 -7.24 1.09
CA ILE A 340 11.25 -7.97 2.12
C ILE A 340 12.11 -9.17 2.50
N MET A 341 12.44 -9.32 3.78
CA MET A 341 13.25 -10.44 4.25
C MET A 341 12.84 -10.88 5.65
N LEU A 342 13.23 -12.08 6.07
CA LEU A 342 13.05 -12.48 7.47
C LEU A 342 13.89 -11.59 8.39
N ARG A 343 13.26 -11.06 9.45
CA ARG A 343 13.91 -10.16 10.41
C ARG A 343 15.10 -10.85 11.09
N SER A 344 14.93 -12.12 11.47
CA SER A 344 15.98 -12.95 12.08
C SER A 344 17.25 -13.03 11.25
N THR A 345 17.15 -12.94 9.92
CA THR A 345 18.28 -13.07 8.99
C THR A 345 19.28 -11.91 9.07
N ILE A 346 18.85 -10.73 9.56
CA ILE A 346 19.70 -9.53 9.61
C ILE A 346 19.93 -8.99 11.02
N THR A 347 19.22 -9.53 12.02
CA THR A 347 19.24 -8.98 13.39
C THR A 347 20.63 -9.09 14.03
N ASP A 348 21.33 -10.21 13.83
CA ASP A 348 22.68 -10.44 14.37
C ASP A 348 23.71 -9.47 13.76
N GLU A 349 23.58 -9.19 12.46
CA GLU A 349 24.49 -8.34 11.69
C GLU A 349 24.31 -6.85 11.96
N LEU A 350 23.10 -6.45 12.35
CA LEU A 350 22.79 -5.08 12.74
C LEU A 350 23.31 -4.73 14.14
N GLN A 351 23.82 -5.71 14.91
CA GLN A 351 24.29 -5.57 16.29
C GLN A 351 23.25 -4.87 17.21
N SER A 352 21.96 -5.03 16.89
CA SER A 352 20.83 -4.32 17.48
C SER A 352 19.65 -5.28 17.50
N HIS A 353 18.95 -5.39 18.63
CA HIS A 353 17.75 -6.24 18.71
C HIS A 353 16.57 -5.61 17.95
N ILE A 354 16.64 -4.30 17.70
CA ILE A 354 15.66 -3.54 16.95
C ILE A 354 16.34 -3.05 15.65
N PRO A 355 15.95 -3.55 14.47
CA PRO A 355 16.42 -3.00 13.20
C PRO A 355 16.06 -1.51 13.08
N THR A 356 17.03 -0.67 12.75
CA THR A 356 16.83 0.77 12.53
C THR A 356 17.29 1.16 11.13
N ASP A 357 16.69 2.21 10.56
CA ASP A 357 17.07 2.75 9.25
C ASP A 357 18.59 2.98 9.18
N LEU A 358 19.16 3.59 10.22
CA LEU A 358 20.58 3.92 10.31
C LEU A 358 21.49 2.71 10.51
N ALA A 359 21.05 1.67 11.23
CA ALA A 359 21.82 0.43 11.35
C ALA A 359 21.90 -0.28 9.99
N LEU A 360 20.77 -0.39 9.31
CA LEU A 360 20.68 -1.00 7.98
C LEU A 360 21.50 -0.22 6.96
N LEU A 361 21.36 1.11 6.96
CA LEU A 361 22.14 1.99 6.12
C LEU A 361 23.65 1.87 6.38
N GLY A 362 24.03 1.77 7.66
CA GLY A 362 25.41 1.55 8.08
C GLY A 362 25.98 0.22 7.57
N LEU A 363 25.16 -0.84 7.53
CA LEU A 363 25.55 -2.13 6.95
C LEU A 363 25.85 -2.00 5.46
N PHE A 364 24.93 -1.44 4.67
CA PHE A 364 25.14 -1.25 3.22
C PHE A 364 26.37 -0.37 2.93
N ALA A 365 26.52 0.76 3.64
CA ALA A 365 27.66 1.65 3.48
C ALA A 365 29.00 0.99 3.88
N ARG A 366 29.00 0.05 4.84
CA ARG A 366 30.19 -0.71 5.23
C ARG A 366 30.60 -1.71 4.15
N LEU A 367 29.63 -2.41 3.57
CA LEU A 367 29.87 -3.47 2.58
C LEU A 367 30.27 -2.91 1.22
N ARG A 368 29.71 -1.75 0.84
CA ARG A 368 29.96 -1.06 -0.43
C ARG A 368 30.10 0.45 -0.22
N PRO A 369 31.27 0.92 0.26
CA PRO A 369 31.48 2.33 0.59
C PRO A 369 31.48 3.28 -0.61
N GLN A 370 31.61 2.76 -1.84
CA GLN A 370 31.59 3.55 -3.07
C GLN A 370 30.16 3.94 -3.51
N MET A 371 29.13 3.34 -2.92
CA MET A 371 27.74 3.57 -3.25
C MET A 371 27.08 4.47 -2.20
N VAL A 372 26.08 5.23 -2.61
CA VAL A 372 25.26 6.06 -1.72
C VAL A 372 23.91 5.38 -1.52
N TYR A 373 23.44 5.43 -0.28
CA TYR A 373 22.24 4.73 0.14
C TYR A 373 21.32 5.65 0.95
N THR A 374 20.01 5.40 0.84
CA THR A 374 18.99 5.88 1.78
C THR A 374 18.07 4.73 2.11
N THR A 375 17.56 4.67 3.34
CA THR A 375 16.73 3.55 3.79
C THR A 375 15.47 4.04 4.48
N TYR A 376 14.41 3.26 4.36
CA TYR A 376 13.23 3.40 5.18
C TYR A 376 12.62 2.05 5.48
N ILE A 377 12.65 1.65 6.75
CA ILE A 377 11.97 0.47 7.26
C ILE A 377 10.47 0.77 7.37
N HIS A 378 9.64 -0.09 6.77
CA HIS A 378 8.19 -0.01 6.88
C HIS A 378 7.78 -0.62 8.24
N GLY A 379 6.97 0.13 8.99
CA GLY A 379 6.31 -0.41 10.19
C GLY A 379 5.10 -1.27 9.80
N SER A 380 4.37 -1.81 10.78
CA SER A 380 3.17 -2.62 10.54
C SER A 380 2.06 -1.89 9.78
N ARG A 381 2.06 -0.56 9.77
CA ARG A 381 1.05 0.26 9.08
C ARG A 381 1.48 0.62 7.66
N SER A 382 0.55 0.46 6.73
CA SER A 382 0.66 0.89 5.34
C SER A 382 0.82 2.42 5.24
N THR A 383 1.84 2.89 4.51
CA THR A 383 2.19 4.32 4.41
C THR A 383 2.44 4.75 2.96
N TYR A 384 2.40 6.06 2.72
CA TYR A 384 2.82 6.69 1.47
C TYR A 384 3.67 7.94 1.74
N ASP A 385 4.50 8.30 0.76
CA ASP A 385 5.39 9.47 0.81
C ASP A 385 4.64 10.76 0.49
N TYR A 386 4.95 11.83 1.22
CA TYR A 386 4.52 13.21 0.93
C TYR A 386 5.71 14.17 1.02
N ILE A 387 5.64 15.24 0.25
CA ILE A 387 6.81 15.97 -0.25
C ILE A 387 6.83 17.40 0.30
N TRP A 388 5.71 18.10 0.39
CA TRP A 388 5.68 19.49 0.87
C TRP A 388 4.50 19.75 1.80
N ASP A 389 4.49 20.93 2.41
CA ASP A 389 3.39 21.39 3.26
C ASP A 389 2.34 22.09 2.38
N SER A 390 1.05 21.93 2.67
CA SER A 390 -0.04 22.55 1.91
C SER A 390 0.12 24.07 1.75
N ASP A 391 0.71 24.71 2.76
CA ASP A 391 0.80 26.17 2.86
C ASP A 391 2.12 26.73 2.28
N ASP A 392 3.03 25.86 1.82
CA ASP A 392 4.33 26.25 1.24
C ASP A 392 4.71 25.32 0.08
N SER A 393 4.10 25.56 -1.09
CA SER A 393 4.41 24.85 -2.32
C SER A 393 5.77 25.21 -2.92
N SER A 394 6.47 26.20 -2.38
CA SER A 394 7.79 26.63 -2.88
C SER A 394 8.95 25.82 -2.30
N HIS A 395 8.68 24.96 -1.33
CA HIS A 395 9.67 24.11 -0.69
C HIS A 395 9.21 22.65 -0.61
N PHE A 396 10.16 21.73 -0.64
CA PHE A 396 9.94 20.34 -0.29
C PHE A 396 10.59 20.03 1.07
N VAL A 397 10.17 18.93 1.68
CA VAL A 397 10.52 18.56 3.05
C VAL A 397 11.06 17.14 3.10
N VAL A 398 12.26 16.99 3.64
CA VAL A 398 12.90 15.69 3.89
C VAL A 398 13.17 15.50 5.37
N ILE A 399 13.16 14.23 5.79
CA ILE A 399 13.64 13.82 7.11
C ILE A 399 15.10 13.42 6.96
N VAL A 400 15.97 14.02 7.77
CA VAL A 400 17.38 13.65 7.87
C VAL A 400 17.63 13.01 9.23
N GLN A 401 18.20 11.80 9.23
CA GLN A 401 18.59 11.09 10.45
C GLN A 401 20.09 10.85 10.48
N ARG A 402 20.68 10.87 11.68
CA ARG A 402 22.09 10.51 11.88
C ARG A 402 22.36 10.08 13.32
N TYR A 403 23.26 9.10 13.50
CA TYR A 403 23.77 8.74 14.82
C TYR A 403 24.49 9.92 15.51
N ILE A 404 24.17 10.08 16.78
CA ILE A 404 24.78 11.04 17.69
C ILE A 404 25.80 10.27 18.54
N ASN A 405 27.09 10.62 18.43
CA ASN A 405 28.13 9.99 19.24
C ASN A 405 27.91 10.33 20.73
N ARG A 406 27.46 9.36 21.53
CA ARG A 406 27.07 9.54 22.93
C ARG A 406 28.21 9.82 23.95
N PHE A 407 29.50 9.83 23.57
CA PHE A 407 30.56 9.71 24.61
C PHE A 407 31.78 10.66 24.58
N GLY A 408 31.71 11.85 23.97
CA GLY A 408 32.81 12.82 24.20
C GLY A 408 32.52 14.26 23.79
N GLN A 409 32.25 14.48 22.51
CA GLN A 409 31.91 15.81 22.01
C GLN A 409 30.52 16.25 22.47
N PHE A 410 29.57 15.32 22.59
CA PHE A 410 28.23 15.62 23.08
C PHE A 410 28.20 16.01 24.55
N LYS A 411 29.00 15.42 25.45
CA LYS A 411 29.07 15.89 26.86
C LYS A 411 29.63 17.32 26.97
N LYS A 412 30.58 17.71 26.10
CA LYS A 412 31.09 19.09 26.06
C LYS A 412 30.04 20.05 25.51
N ILE A 413 29.41 19.71 24.38
CA ILE A 413 28.34 20.52 23.76
C ILE A 413 27.12 20.59 24.69
N GLU A 414 26.66 19.48 25.25
CA GLU A 414 25.57 19.40 26.22
C GLU A 414 25.87 20.27 27.46
N ARG A 415 27.07 20.22 28.05
CA ARG A 415 27.45 21.16 29.13
C ARG A 415 27.41 22.63 28.70
N LEU A 416 27.82 22.94 27.47
CA LEU A 416 27.83 24.30 26.90
C LEU A 416 26.43 24.78 26.50
N LEU A 417 25.53 23.86 26.12
CA LEU A 417 24.14 24.13 25.78
C LEU A 417 23.25 24.17 27.05
N MET A 418 23.60 23.44 28.11
CA MET A 418 22.95 23.50 29.43
C MET A 418 23.22 24.81 30.18
N SER A 419 24.23 25.60 29.77
CA SER A 419 24.48 26.94 30.30
C SER A 419 23.73 28.05 29.55
N LEU A 420 22.97 27.74 28.50
CA LEU A 420 22.21 28.71 27.72
C LEU A 420 20.71 28.66 28.11
N PRO A 421 20.02 29.81 28.28
CA PRO A 421 18.61 29.86 28.66
C PRO A 421 17.61 29.43 27.57
N ARG A 422 18.07 28.95 26.40
CA ARG A 422 17.19 28.49 25.32
C ARG A 422 16.80 27.02 25.50
N ASP A 423 15.63 26.65 24.98
CA ASP A 423 15.22 25.26 24.87
C ASP A 423 16.30 24.42 24.16
N ARG A 424 16.76 23.38 24.87
CA ARG A 424 17.79 22.42 24.43
C ARG A 424 17.53 21.91 23.02
N ASN A 425 16.27 21.65 22.64
CA ASN A 425 15.91 21.17 21.31
C ASN A 425 16.18 22.20 20.21
N THR A 426 16.00 23.48 20.50
CA THR A 426 16.23 24.58 19.56
C THR A 426 17.72 24.71 19.23
N LEU A 427 18.58 24.61 20.24
CA LEU A 427 20.03 24.67 20.06
C LEU A 427 20.57 23.49 19.25
N PHE A 428 20.09 22.27 19.52
CA PHE A 428 20.48 21.10 18.73
C PHE A 428 19.97 21.18 17.30
N ARG A 429 18.73 21.61 17.10
CA ARG A 429 18.17 21.87 15.77
C ARG A 429 19.05 22.82 14.99
N ASP A 430 19.39 23.97 15.55
CA ASP A 430 20.19 25.00 14.87
C ASP A 430 21.59 24.49 14.51
N PHE A 431 22.23 23.72 15.41
CA PHE A 431 23.52 23.08 15.16
C PHE A 431 23.45 22.05 14.02
N PHE A 432 22.50 21.11 14.08
CA PHE A 432 22.32 20.09 13.03
C PHE A 432 21.94 20.73 11.69
N CYS A 433 21.06 21.73 11.72
CA CYS A 433 20.65 22.47 10.54
C CYS A 433 21.83 23.19 9.89
N GLY A 434 22.68 23.84 10.69
CA GLY A 434 23.91 24.48 10.21
C GLY A 434 24.87 23.49 9.53
N GLN A 435 25.03 22.29 10.09
CA GLN A 435 25.86 21.22 9.49
C GLN A 435 25.29 20.73 8.15
N ILE A 436 23.96 20.54 8.08
CA ILE A 436 23.28 20.12 6.85
C ILE A 436 23.43 21.21 5.78
N ARG A 437 23.14 22.46 6.12
CA ARG A 437 23.26 23.60 5.21
C ARG A 437 24.66 23.74 4.63
N MET A 438 25.70 23.67 5.47
CA MET A 438 27.09 23.74 5.01
C MET A 438 27.45 22.60 4.06
N LYS A 439 26.95 21.38 4.30
CA LYS A 439 27.24 20.22 3.44
C LYS A 439 26.47 20.24 2.12
N LEU A 440 25.25 20.79 2.12
CA LEU A 440 24.43 20.92 0.91
C LEU A 440 24.79 22.15 0.07
N SER A 441 25.62 23.06 0.59
CA SER A 441 26.01 24.31 -0.08
C SER A 441 24.82 25.17 -0.53
N VAL A 442 23.74 25.17 0.26
CA VAL A 442 22.53 25.97 0.00
C VAL A 442 22.48 27.24 0.85
N SER A 443 21.81 28.28 0.35
CA SER A 443 21.71 29.55 1.05
C SER A 443 20.84 29.46 2.32
N LEU A 444 20.95 30.47 3.20
CA LEU A 444 20.12 30.63 4.39
C LEU A 444 18.61 30.70 4.07
N GLU A 445 18.28 31.24 2.90
CA GLU A 445 16.90 31.44 2.47
C GLU A 445 16.30 30.16 1.87
N GLN A 446 17.16 29.30 1.30
CA GLN A 446 16.76 28.07 0.62
C GLN A 446 16.59 26.87 1.55
N LEU A 447 17.07 26.94 2.80
CA LEU A 447 16.99 25.82 3.73
C LEU A 447 16.63 26.27 5.14
N ARG A 448 15.59 25.65 5.67
CA ARG A 448 15.14 25.81 7.05
C ARG A 448 14.96 24.46 7.71
N CYS A 449 15.07 24.42 9.03
CA CYS A 449 14.79 23.23 9.80
C CYS A 449 13.75 23.57 10.86
N ASP A 450 12.60 22.90 10.78
CA ASP A 450 11.45 23.28 11.61
C ASP A 450 11.39 22.48 12.90
N TRP A 451 11.92 21.26 12.88
CA TRP A 451 11.74 20.30 13.97
C TRP A 451 12.96 19.40 14.15
N PHE A 452 13.29 19.08 15.40
CA PHE A 452 14.37 18.17 15.79
C PHE A 452 13.94 17.30 16.97
N GLN A 453 14.24 16.00 16.90
CA GLN A 453 14.06 15.07 18.01
C GLN A 453 15.25 14.12 18.12
N VAL A 454 15.59 13.74 19.35
CA VAL A 454 16.56 12.69 19.65
C VAL A 454 15.80 11.44 20.05
N TYR A 455 16.21 10.31 19.48
CA TYR A 455 15.71 9.00 19.84
C TYR A 455 16.85 8.14 20.37
N ASP A 456 16.54 7.39 21.42
CA ASP A 456 17.44 6.40 22.00
C ASP A 456 16.97 5.01 21.59
N ILE A 457 17.86 4.24 20.96
CA ILE A 457 17.61 2.83 20.60
C ILE A 457 18.82 2.02 21.06
N ASP A 458 18.56 1.08 21.95
CA ASP A 458 19.57 0.28 22.66
C ASP A 458 20.67 1.18 23.27
N TYR A 459 21.92 1.02 22.83
CA TYR A 459 23.09 1.75 23.33
C TYR A 459 23.43 3.00 22.50
N ARG A 460 22.65 3.34 21.47
CA ARG A 460 22.92 4.44 20.55
C ARG A 460 21.80 5.49 20.59
N ALA A 461 22.17 6.73 20.34
CA ALA A 461 21.22 7.81 20.10
C ALA A 461 21.32 8.27 18.65
N TYR A 462 20.20 8.65 18.05
CA TYR A 462 20.21 9.34 16.76
C TYR A 462 19.32 10.58 16.80
N GLY A 463 19.74 11.59 16.05
CA GLY A 463 18.97 12.80 15.82
C GLY A 463 18.17 12.66 14.54
N GLN A 464 16.92 13.10 14.57
CA GLN A 464 16.06 13.25 13.42
C GLN A 464 15.70 14.73 13.28
N ILE A 465 15.85 15.27 12.09
CA ILE A 465 15.54 16.66 11.78
C ILE A 465 14.67 16.74 10.53
N LEU A 466 13.65 17.58 10.58
CA LEU A 466 12.83 17.92 9.42
C LEU A 466 13.47 19.12 8.73
N VAL A 467 13.85 18.94 7.46
CA VAL A 467 14.56 19.93 6.66
C VAL A 467 13.67 20.35 5.50
N ARG A 468 13.32 21.63 5.45
CA ARG A 468 12.60 22.26 4.35
C ARG A 468 13.61 22.89 3.40
N ILE A 469 13.53 22.55 2.12
CA ILE A 469 14.47 22.96 1.06
C ILE A 469 13.68 23.56 -0.10
N SER A 470 14.12 24.71 -0.62
CA SER A 470 13.45 25.39 -1.72
C SER A 470 13.47 24.53 -2.99
N MET A 471 12.34 24.49 -3.71
CA MET A 471 12.25 23.89 -5.04
C MET A 471 13.06 24.63 -6.10
N ALA A 472 13.54 25.84 -5.81
CA ALA A 472 14.50 26.56 -6.65
C ALA A 472 15.96 26.05 -6.47
N SER A 473 16.20 25.13 -5.54
CA SER A 473 17.52 24.53 -5.35
C SER A 473 17.88 23.52 -6.45
N GLU A 474 19.17 23.22 -6.60
CA GLU A 474 19.67 22.24 -7.58
C GLU A 474 19.14 20.80 -7.35
N TYR A 475 18.62 20.53 -6.15
CA TYR A 475 18.13 19.24 -5.73
C TYR A 475 16.72 18.94 -6.23
N TRP A 476 15.93 19.97 -6.57
CA TRP A 476 14.59 19.76 -7.08
C TRP A 476 14.65 19.26 -8.53
N LYS A 477 14.15 18.04 -8.74
CA LYS A 477 14.07 17.38 -10.05
C LYS A 477 12.63 16.91 -10.25
N PRO A 478 11.76 17.71 -10.91
CA PRO A 478 10.34 17.38 -11.04
C PRO A 478 10.10 16.05 -11.77
N ASP A 479 10.98 15.70 -12.72
CA ASP A 479 10.90 14.43 -13.47
C ASP A 479 11.47 13.23 -12.70
N GLN A 480 12.15 13.48 -11.57
CA GLN A 480 12.86 12.45 -10.77
C GLN A 480 12.72 12.72 -9.28
N ILE A 481 11.50 13.09 -8.87
CA ILE A 481 11.18 13.41 -7.47
C ILE A 481 11.62 12.28 -6.54
N TRP A 482 11.40 11.03 -6.93
CA TRP A 482 11.78 9.86 -6.16
C TRP A 482 13.29 9.81 -5.83
N ALA A 483 14.16 10.37 -6.65
CA ALA A 483 15.62 10.33 -6.49
C ALA A 483 16.17 11.36 -5.50
N ILE A 484 15.39 12.41 -5.19
CA ILE A 484 15.85 13.57 -4.40
C ILE A 484 16.47 13.18 -3.05
N PRO A 485 15.88 12.28 -2.23
CA PRO A 485 16.50 11.89 -0.96
C PRO A 485 17.90 11.30 -1.15
N THR A 486 18.10 10.46 -2.17
CA THR A 486 19.40 9.83 -2.47
C THR A 486 20.43 10.86 -2.97
N LEU A 487 20.01 11.85 -3.76
CA LEU A 487 20.87 12.96 -4.20
C LEU A 487 21.31 13.86 -3.02
N ILE A 488 20.42 14.15 -2.08
CA ILE A 488 20.76 14.90 -0.86
C ILE A 488 21.70 14.05 0.01
N ALA A 489 21.42 12.75 0.15
CA ALA A 489 22.27 11.84 0.92
C ALA A 489 23.69 11.76 0.34
N GLU A 490 23.86 11.81 -0.98
CA GLU A 490 25.18 11.85 -1.63
C GLU A 490 25.99 13.04 -1.11
N LYS A 491 25.43 14.24 -1.12
CA LYS A 491 26.13 15.45 -0.68
C LYS A 491 26.41 15.43 0.82
N LEU A 492 25.46 14.98 1.63
CA LEU A 492 25.66 14.86 3.08
C LEU A 492 26.76 13.84 3.43
N ASN A 493 26.85 12.76 2.65
CA ASN A 493 27.77 11.64 2.87
C ASN A 493 29.08 11.72 2.07
N ALA A 494 29.33 12.75 1.25
CA ALA A 494 30.51 12.87 0.36
C ALA A 494 31.90 12.73 1.02
N LYS A 495 31.99 12.86 2.35
CA LYS A 495 33.18 12.51 3.15
C LYS A 495 32.75 11.66 4.33
N PRO A 496 32.43 10.38 4.12
CA PRO A 496 31.90 9.54 5.17
C PRO A 496 33.06 9.16 6.10
N SER A 497 33.08 9.69 7.31
CA SER A 497 33.86 9.06 8.37
C SER A 497 33.05 7.88 8.91
N VAL A 498 33.70 6.73 9.12
CA VAL A 498 33.10 5.52 9.69
C VAL A 498 32.15 5.88 10.86
N GLY A 499 30.89 5.47 10.75
CA GLY A 499 29.85 5.74 11.77
C GLY A 499 29.11 7.08 11.67
N LYS A 500 29.34 7.92 10.65
CA LYS A 500 28.64 9.21 10.45
C LYS A 500 27.82 9.25 9.16
N VAL A 501 27.01 8.21 8.94
CA VAL A 501 26.11 8.16 7.77
C VAL A 501 24.84 8.97 8.07
N TYR A 502 24.44 9.78 7.09
CA TYR A 502 23.14 10.46 7.06
C TYR A 502 22.15 9.60 6.28
N ASN A 503 21.02 9.30 6.90
CA ASN A 503 19.86 8.83 6.17
C ASN A 503 19.00 10.03 5.77
N VAL A 504 18.49 10.03 4.54
CA VAL A 504 17.59 11.07 4.05
C VAL A 504 16.39 10.38 3.42
N ARG A 505 15.19 10.80 3.79
CA ARG A 505 13.96 10.19 3.28
C ARG A 505 12.83 11.19 3.18
N TRP A 506 11.84 10.88 2.35
CA TRP A 506 10.58 11.59 2.37
C TRP A 506 9.85 11.42 3.71
N ARG A 507 8.96 12.36 4.00
CA ARG A 507 8.01 12.18 5.09
C ARG A 507 6.96 11.17 4.66
N ARG A 508 6.38 10.47 5.64
CA ARG A 508 5.34 9.47 5.39
C ARG A 508 4.11 9.67 6.24
N ARG A 509 2.96 9.37 5.67
CA ARG A 509 1.66 9.36 6.34
C ARG A 509 1.06 7.97 6.24
N ASN A 510 0.34 7.55 7.28
CA ASN A 510 -0.43 6.30 7.22
C ASN A 510 -1.51 6.43 6.16
N LYS A 511 -1.78 5.34 5.43
CA LYS A 511 -2.85 5.31 4.43
C LYS A 511 -4.23 5.28 5.07
N TYR A 512 -4.44 4.46 6.10
CA TYR A 512 -5.74 4.35 6.79
C TYR A 512 -5.61 4.32 8.30
#